data_AF-A0A9P4JJX4-F1
#
_entry.id   AF-A0A9P4JJX4-F1
#
_cell.length_a   1.000
_cell.length_b   1.000
_cell.length_c   1.000
_cell.angle_alpha   90.00
_cell.angle_beta   90.00
_cell.angle_gamma   90.00
#
_symmetry.space_group_name_H-M   'P 1'
#
loop_
_entity.id
_entity.type
_entity.pdbx_description
1 polymer ?
#
loop_
_entity_poly.entity_id
_entity_poly.type
_entity_poly.pdbx_seq_one_letter_code
_entity_poly.pdbx_strand_id
1 'polypeptide(L)'
;MPRRLLPEEFTVGWIRALLVELAAALEMLDEEHDNITRDPNDNDENTYDLGSLEGHHVVIVCLPAGRIYNNPAVAVATQMRATLKRIQFGLMAGIGGGVPSAEADIRLGDVVVSQPYQTFSGIVQYDSGKGGLNGQVTELSAVEAEGKHATGVALPDRRFKSSARAEGEVLVHYGTLASGNQVMRNAAERDKVSAELGGVLCFEMEAAGLMNTFPGLVIHGICDYADSHKNKAWQPYAAAMAAVYAKEVLSVIPLAGMAKSHMVEETIQGPFKHVATPIYYIPVPKNRHFVGRRDELDVLKQKLIVNRDCQKISIVGLGGIGKAKIALQFTYLVKETWPDFSIFWAHALSMESFEQSYAEIARALHIPQSEDGDENTKKLVRQSLSAAQVGRWLLILDSADEPDILFGTRDSKGIVQYLPESKEGIVLLTTRTLVVGVWLTSSDVIELRAMSPQNAADFVEQSLIRKGLFRDDTATYELLDE
;
A
#
# COMPACT_ATOMS: atom_id res chain seq x y z
N MET A 1 2.76 27.13 -33.55
CA MET A 1 4.14 27.10 -33.02
C MET A 1 4.06 26.45 -31.65
N PRO A 2 4.96 25.52 -31.31
CA PRO A 2 4.95 24.87 -30.00
C PRO A 2 5.02 25.92 -28.91
N ARG A 3 4.23 25.77 -27.85
CA ARG A 3 4.28 26.67 -26.70
C ARG A 3 5.59 26.43 -25.95
N ARG A 4 6.30 27.50 -25.58
CA ARG A 4 7.46 27.43 -24.69
C ARG A 4 7.01 27.71 -23.26
N LEU A 5 7.24 26.76 -22.37
CA LEU A 5 6.93 26.87 -20.94
C LEU A 5 8.20 27.16 -20.13
N LEU A 6 8.01 27.69 -18.93
CA LEU A 6 9.06 27.88 -17.95
C LEU A 6 9.41 26.53 -17.27
N PRO A 7 10.65 26.33 -16.82
CA PRO A 7 11.05 25.13 -16.07
C PRO A 7 10.13 24.78 -14.89
N GLU A 8 9.58 25.80 -14.22
CA GLU A 8 8.70 25.64 -13.05
C GLU A 8 7.26 25.23 -13.42
N GLU A 9 6.91 25.19 -14.70
CA GLU A 9 5.58 24.73 -15.14
C GLU A 9 5.52 23.21 -15.25
N PHE A 10 6.66 22.51 -15.37
CA PHE A 10 6.70 21.05 -15.46
C PHE A 10 6.58 20.40 -14.09
N THR A 11 5.60 19.51 -13.93
CA THR A 11 5.27 18.85 -12.66
C THR A 11 5.43 17.34 -12.68
N VAL A 12 5.45 16.75 -13.88
CA VAL A 12 5.59 15.29 -14.08
C VAL A 12 6.88 15.00 -14.83
N GLY A 13 7.71 14.10 -14.30
CA GLY A 13 8.88 13.59 -14.99
C GLY A 13 8.68 12.14 -15.43
N TRP A 14 8.94 11.84 -16.70
CA TRP A 14 8.78 10.51 -17.29
C TRP A 14 10.12 9.98 -17.83
N ILE A 15 10.67 8.98 -17.14
CA ILE A 15 11.96 8.37 -17.44
C ILE A 15 11.76 7.08 -18.25
N ARG A 16 12.48 6.93 -19.37
CA ARG A 16 12.47 5.74 -20.24
C ARG A 16 13.88 5.18 -20.44
N ALA A 17 14.03 3.87 -20.56
CA ALA A 17 15.33 3.23 -20.75
C ALA A 17 15.70 3.05 -22.23
N LEU A 18 14.71 2.88 -23.11
CA LEU A 18 14.93 2.53 -24.53
C LEU A 18 14.32 3.54 -25.51
N LEU A 19 14.84 3.59 -26.73
CA LEU A 19 14.26 4.45 -27.79
C LEU A 19 12.85 4.04 -28.21
N VAL A 20 12.53 2.74 -28.20
CA VAL A 20 11.17 2.24 -28.50
C VAL A 20 10.16 2.69 -27.45
N GLU A 21 10.64 2.82 -26.21
CA GLU A 21 9.87 3.29 -25.08
C GLU A 21 9.69 4.81 -25.10
N LEU A 22 10.73 5.55 -25.49
CA LEU A 22 10.66 6.98 -25.77
C LEU A 22 9.63 7.28 -26.86
N ALA A 23 9.71 6.58 -28.00
CA ALA A 23 8.75 6.74 -29.09
C ALA A 23 7.32 6.52 -28.61
N ALA A 24 7.06 5.45 -27.84
CA ALA A 24 5.73 5.20 -27.28
C ALA A 24 5.26 6.31 -26.32
N ALA A 25 6.15 6.90 -25.52
CA ALA A 25 5.81 7.99 -24.61
C ALA A 25 5.50 9.30 -25.35
N LEU A 26 6.28 9.63 -26.39
CA LEU A 26 6.06 10.83 -27.21
C LEU A 26 4.71 10.78 -27.94
N GLU A 27 4.33 9.61 -28.46
CA GLU A 27 3.02 9.41 -29.11
C GLU A 27 1.83 9.58 -28.16
N MET A 28 2.05 9.56 -26.84
CA MET A 28 0.97 9.82 -25.87
C MET A 28 0.68 11.30 -25.68
N LEU A 29 1.63 12.18 -25.97
CA LEU A 29 1.50 13.62 -25.73
C LEU A 29 0.32 14.23 -26.49
N ASP A 30 -0.44 15.08 -25.82
CA ASP A 30 -1.52 15.85 -26.44
C ASP A 30 -0.96 17.07 -27.19
N GLU A 31 0.13 17.64 -26.68
CA GLU A 31 0.85 18.78 -27.26
C GLU A 31 2.35 18.64 -26.99
N GLU A 32 3.19 18.89 -28.00
CA GLU A 32 4.63 19.05 -27.84
C GLU A 32 5.01 20.51 -27.53
N HIS A 33 6.02 20.70 -26.69
CA HIS A 33 6.51 22.02 -26.27
C HIS A 33 7.95 22.26 -26.73
N ASP A 34 8.26 23.54 -26.95
CA ASP A 34 9.63 23.98 -27.24
C ASP A 34 10.55 23.73 -26.05
N ASN A 35 11.84 23.49 -26.33
CA ASN A 35 12.88 23.39 -25.30
C ASN A 35 12.85 24.55 -24.29
N ILE A 36 13.02 24.21 -23.01
CA ILE A 36 13.23 25.20 -21.95
C ILE A 36 14.50 26.03 -22.21
N THR A 37 14.50 27.26 -21.71
CA THR A 37 15.73 28.05 -21.64
C THR A 37 16.53 27.62 -20.42
N ARG A 38 17.70 27.01 -20.63
CA ARG A 38 18.57 26.55 -19.54
C ARG A 38 19.38 27.70 -18.96
N ASP A 39 19.63 27.63 -17.65
CA ASP A 39 20.65 28.47 -17.01
C ASP A 39 22.02 28.06 -17.57
N PRO A 40 22.85 28.99 -18.08
CA PRO A 40 24.20 28.68 -18.55
C PRO A 40 25.12 28.05 -17.48
N ASN A 41 24.77 28.14 -16.20
CA ASN A 41 25.49 27.53 -15.09
C ASN A 41 24.95 26.14 -14.70
N ASP A 42 23.92 25.65 -15.39
CA ASP A 42 23.36 24.31 -15.17
C ASP A 42 24.31 23.23 -15.72
N ASN A 43 24.59 22.21 -14.91
CA ASN A 43 25.45 21.08 -15.27
C ASN A 43 24.62 19.85 -15.73
N ASP A 44 23.33 20.03 -15.98
CA ASP A 44 22.44 18.99 -16.49
C ASP A 44 22.74 18.65 -17.97
N GLU A 45 23.24 17.43 -18.18
CA GLU A 45 23.56 16.86 -19.50
C GLU A 45 22.36 16.17 -20.17
N ASN A 46 21.22 16.03 -19.47
CA ASN A 46 20.07 15.33 -20.01
C ASN A 46 19.52 16.03 -21.25
N THR A 47 18.89 15.27 -22.13
CA THR A 47 18.07 15.78 -23.22
C THR A 47 16.61 15.54 -22.88
N TYR A 48 15.79 16.58 -23.00
CA TYR A 48 14.37 16.55 -22.61
C TYR A 48 13.48 16.73 -23.82
N ASP A 49 12.48 15.87 -23.91
CA ASP A 49 11.30 16.10 -24.73
C ASP A 49 10.19 16.61 -23.82
N LEU A 50 9.50 17.67 -24.25
CA LEU A 50 8.58 18.42 -23.41
C LEU A 50 7.19 18.39 -24.01
N GLY A 51 6.15 18.25 -23.20
CA GLY A 51 4.80 18.26 -23.70
C GLY A 51 3.73 18.38 -22.62
N SER A 52 2.48 18.35 -23.06
CA SER A 52 1.32 18.24 -22.19
C SER A 52 0.64 16.89 -22.37
N LEU A 53 0.15 16.32 -21.26
CA LEU A 53 -0.55 15.05 -21.24
C LEU A 53 -1.65 15.08 -20.18
N GLU A 54 -2.91 14.95 -20.60
CA GLU A 54 -4.09 14.96 -19.72
C GLU A 54 -4.13 16.21 -18.80
N GLY A 55 -3.66 17.35 -19.33
CA GLY A 55 -3.57 18.62 -18.61
C GLY A 55 -2.32 18.80 -17.74
N HIS A 56 -1.46 17.78 -17.62
CA HIS A 56 -0.17 17.88 -16.91
C HIS A 56 0.93 18.32 -17.86
N HIS A 57 1.88 19.14 -17.38
CA HIS A 57 3.09 19.46 -18.12
C HIS A 57 4.18 18.43 -17.79
N VAL A 58 4.54 17.65 -18.79
CA VAL A 58 5.40 16.48 -18.68
C VAL A 58 6.75 16.77 -19.31
N VAL A 59 7.82 16.40 -18.59
CA VAL A 59 9.15 16.24 -19.17
C VAL A 59 9.43 14.75 -19.37
N ILE A 60 9.86 14.38 -20.56
CA ILE A 60 10.25 13.02 -20.91
C ILE A 60 11.76 13.00 -21.11
N VAL A 61 12.43 12.01 -20.52
CA VAL A 61 13.87 11.80 -20.64
C VAL A 61 14.18 10.33 -20.92
N CYS A 62 15.07 10.10 -21.88
CA CYS A 62 15.58 8.75 -22.18
C CYS A 62 16.95 8.56 -21.55
N LEU A 63 17.17 7.41 -20.91
CA LEU A 63 18.47 7.06 -20.34
C LEU A 63 19.54 6.98 -21.45
N PRO A 64 20.76 7.45 -21.18
CA PRO A 64 21.83 7.45 -22.17
C PRO A 64 22.25 6.01 -22.50
N ALA A 65 22.18 5.65 -23.78
CA ALA A 65 22.57 4.33 -24.25
C ALA A 65 24.05 4.03 -23.95
N GLY A 66 24.33 2.89 -23.30
CA GLY A 66 25.69 2.36 -23.15
C GLY A 66 26.57 3.00 -22.07
N ARG A 67 26.03 3.83 -21.15
CA ARG A 67 26.80 4.33 -20.00
C ARG A 67 26.87 3.28 -18.88
N ILE A 68 28.09 2.94 -18.46
CA ILE A 68 28.40 2.04 -17.34
C ILE A 68 28.47 2.88 -16.06
N TYR A 69 27.31 3.25 -15.50
CA TYR A 69 27.23 3.72 -14.11
C TYR A 69 26.42 2.71 -13.30
N ASN A 70 26.69 2.65 -12.00
CA ASN A 70 25.80 2.00 -11.04
C ASN A 70 24.50 2.83 -11.04
N ASN A 71 23.54 2.42 -11.87
CA ASN A 71 22.21 3.01 -12.04
C ASN A 71 22.11 4.39 -12.75
N PRO A 72 22.02 4.42 -14.10
CA PRO A 72 21.85 5.67 -14.87
C PRO A 72 20.52 6.40 -14.58
N ALA A 73 19.48 5.72 -14.10
CA ALA A 73 18.17 6.33 -13.86
C ALA A 73 18.19 7.32 -12.69
N VAL A 74 18.89 6.99 -11.60
CA VAL A 74 19.05 7.88 -10.43
C VAL A 74 19.73 9.19 -10.81
N ALA A 75 20.80 9.12 -11.61
CA ALA A 75 21.55 10.30 -12.05
C ALA A 75 20.69 11.22 -12.93
N VAL A 76 19.98 10.64 -13.90
CA VAL A 76 19.06 11.36 -14.79
C VAL A 76 17.97 12.04 -13.97
N ALA A 77 17.31 11.31 -13.05
CA ALA A 77 16.26 11.86 -12.20
C ALA A 77 16.75 12.99 -11.29
N THR A 78 17.96 12.86 -10.74
CA THR A 78 18.56 13.86 -9.87
C THR A 78 18.84 15.16 -10.62
N GLN A 79 19.45 15.08 -11.81
CA GLN A 79 19.72 16.25 -12.66
C GLN A 79 18.40 16.88 -13.12
N MET A 80 17.44 16.07 -13.55
CA MET A 80 16.12 16.53 -13.96
C MET A 80 15.39 17.31 -12.85
N ARG A 81 15.41 16.84 -11.60
CA ARG A 81 14.82 17.58 -10.48
C ARG A 81 15.58 18.86 -10.11
N ALA A 82 16.89 18.89 -10.35
CA ALA A 82 17.69 20.10 -10.10
C ALA A 82 17.35 21.22 -11.09
N THR A 83 17.17 20.86 -12.37
CA THR A 83 16.81 21.80 -13.45
C THR A 83 15.33 22.15 -13.46
N LEU A 84 14.45 21.16 -13.26
CA LEU A 84 12.99 21.28 -13.28
C LEU A 84 12.44 21.14 -11.85
N LYS A 85 12.60 22.20 -11.07
CA LYS A 85 12.40 22.22 -9.61
C LYS A 85 10.99 21.87 -9.14
N ARG A 86 9.99 21.91 -10.03
CA ARG A 86 8.58 21.64 -9.69
C ARG A 86 8.11 20.23 -10.04
N ILE A 87 9.01 19.34 -10.47
CA ILE A 87 8.66 17.93 -10.62
C ILE A 87 8.30 17.34 -9.26
N GLN A 88 7.07 16.83 -9.16
CA GLN A 88 6.49 16.26 -7.96
C GLN A 88 6.12 14.79 -8.13
N PHE A 89 5.89 14.36 -9.37
CA PHE A 89 5.49 12.99 -9.67
C PHE A 89 6.33 12.41 -10.80
N GLY A 90 6.84 11.20 -10.56
CA GLY A 90 7.64 10.42 -11.48
C GLY A 90 6.85 9.31 -12.14
N LEU A 91 7.06 9.15 -13.44
CA LEU A 91 6.67 7.97 -14.19
C LEU A 91 7.92 7.28 -14.69
N MET A 92 8.01 5.99 -14.44
CA MET A 92 8.96 5.13 -15.12
C MET A 92 8.16 4.01 -15.77
N ALA A 93 7.60 4.34 -16.91
CA ALA A 93 6.99 3.31 -17.75
C ALA A 93 8.11 2.64 -18.57
N GLY A 94 7.97 1.37 -18.91
CA GLY A 94 9.04 0.54 -19.45
C GLY A 94 8.51 -0.71 -20.14
N ILE A 95 9.42 -1.52 -20.67
CA ILE A 95 9.17 -2.93 -20.97
C ILE A 95 9.86 -3.80 -19.92
N GLY A 96 9.30 -4.97 -19.65
CA GLY A 96 9.87 -5.90 -18.68
C GLY A 96 9.59 -7.36 -19.04
N GLY A 97 10.27 -8.26 -18.35
CA GLY A 97 10.08 -9.70 -18.48
C GLY A 97 9.07 -10.21 -17.45
N GLY A 98 7.98 -10.81 -17.90
CA GLY A 98 6.90 -11.28 -17.03
C GLY A 98 7.23 -12.60 -16.33
N VAL A 99 6.62 -12.84 -15.17
CA VAL A 99 6.75 -14.09 -14.41
C VAL A 99 5.38 -14.78 -14.31
N PRO A 100 5.05 -15.68 -15.24
CA PRO A 100 3.80 -16.42 -15.17
C PRO A 100 3.81 -17.38 -13.97
N SER A 101 2.72 -17.40 -13.19
CA SER A 101 2.52 -18.35 -12.09
C SER A 101 1.09 -18.86 -12.03
N ALA A 102 0.81 -19.79 -11.11
CA ALA A 102 -0.57 -20.25 -10.88
C ALA A 102 -1.46 -19.14 -10.30
N GLU A 103 -0.85 -18.19 -9.58
CA GLU A 103 -1.49 -17.07 -8.92
C GLU A 103 -1.64 -15.85 -9.85
N ALA A 104 -0.78 -15.74 -10.87
CA ALA A 104 -0.79 -14.64 -11.84
C ALA A 104 -0.50 -15.16 -13.27
N ASP A 105 -1.56 -15.22 -14.11
CA ASP A 105 -1.46 -15.55 -15.54
C ASP A 105 -0.97 -14.33 -16.35
N ILE A 106 0.33 -14.04 -16.21
CA ILE A 106 1.02 -12.96 -16.93
C ILE A 106 1.33 -13.41 -18.36
N ARG A 107 0.88 -12.61 -19.35
CA ARG A 107 1.09 -12.89 -20.77
C ARG A 107 1.78 -11.70 -21.47
N LEU A 108 2.37 -11.97 -22.63
CA LEU A 108 2.91 -10.92 -23.49
C LEU A 108 1.84 -9.86 -23.80
N GLY A 109 2.23 -8.60 -23.69
CA GLY A 109 1.34 -7.45 -23.85
C GLY A 109 0.59 -7.02 -22.60
N ASP A 110 0.62 -7.80 -21.51
CA ASP A 110 0.12 -7.34 -20.20
C ASP A 110 0.92 -6.15 -19.67
N VAL A 111 0.31 -5.43 -18.73
CA VAL A 111 0.96 -4.36 -18.00
C VAL A 111 1.13 -4.80 -16.54
N VAL A 112 2.32 -4.64 -15.99
CA VAL A 112 2.62 -4.85 -14.57
C VAL A 112 2.97 -3.50 -13.95
N VAL A 113 2.32 -3.17 -12.84
CA VAL A 113 2.48 -1.89 -12.14
C VAL A 113 3.03 -2.15 -10.74
N SER A 114 4.05 -1.39 -10.36
CA SER A 114 4.63 -1.46 -9.02
C SER A 114 3.57 -1.11 -7.97
N GLN A 115 3.30 -2.05 -7.07
CA GLN A 115 2.37 -1.82 -5.97
C GLN A 115 3.13 -1.55 -4.66
N PRO A 116 3.23 -0.28 -4.21
CA PRO A 116 3.91 0.03 -2.96
C PRO A 116 3.13 -0.50 -1.75
N TYR A 117 3.82 -1.19 -0.86
CA TYR A 117 3.28 -1.77 0.36
C TYR A 117 4.07 -1.31 1.58
N GLN A 118 3.43 -0.57 2.50
CA GLN A 118 4.11 0.05 3.64
C GLN A 118 5.31 0.92 3.21
N THR A 119 6.53 0.60 3.65
CA THR A 119 7.81 1.26 3.30
C THR A 119 8.45 0.69 2.03
N PHE A 120 7.83 -0.31 1.40
CA PHE A 120 8.34 -0.97 0.21
C PHE A 120 7.76 -0.31 -1.04
N SER A 121 8.61 0.14 -1.97
CA SER A 121 8.23 0.79 -3.24
C SER A 121 7.43 -0.12 -4.20
N GLY A 122 7.33 -1.41 -3.91
CA GLY A 122 6.90 -2.39 -4.90
C GLY A 122 8.05 -2.87 -5.79
N ILE A 123 9.30 -2.49 -5.49
CA ILE A 123 10.49 -2.81 -6.29
C ILE A 123 11.59 -3.38 -5.38
N VAL A 124 12.06 -4.58 -5.69
CA VAL A 124 13.19 -5.21 -4.98
C VAL A 124 14.42 -5.21 -5.89
N GLN A 125 15.57 -4.76 -5.38
CA GLN A 125 16.84 -5.01 -6.05
C GLN A 125 17.34 -6.43 -5.76
N TYR A 126 17.58 -7.25 -6.80
CA TYR A 126 17.91 -8.68 -6.62
C TYR A 126 19.39 -9.04 -6.82
N ASP A 127 20.24 -8.14 -7.33
CA ASP A 127 21.60 -8.45 -7.78
C ASP A 127 22.75 -7.81 -6.96
N SER A 128 22.44 -7.17 -5.83
CA SER A 128 23.42 -6.55 -4.92
C SER A 128 24.23 -7.61 -4.14
N GLY A 129 25.41 -7.99 -4.63
CA GLY A 129 26.22 -9.06 -4.02
C GLY A 129 26.89 -8.71 -2.68
N LYS A 130 26.59 -9.48 -1.61
CA LYS A 130 27.51 -10.32 -0.79
C LYS A 130 26.84 -10.83 0.50
N GLY A 131 26.64 -12.15 0.58
CA GLY A 131 26.44 -12.89 1.84
C GLY A 131 25.00 -13.22 2.19
N GLY A 132 24.47 -14.31 1.61
CA GLY A 132 23.10 -14.77 1.86
C GLY A 132 22.08 -14.02 1.00
N LEU A 133 21.05 -14.72 0.55
CA LEU A 133 19.90 -14.18 -0.17
C LEU A 133 19.07 -13.29 0.75
N ASN A 134 19.60 -12.12 1.10
CA ASN A 134 18.87 -11.03 1.71
C ASN A 134 18.86 -9.92 0.67
N GLY A 135 17.86 -9.93 -0.22
CA GLY A 135 17.56 -8.76 -1.04
C GLY A 135 17.46 -7.57 -0.08
N GLN A 136 18.28 -6.54 -0.31
CA GLN A 136 18.19 -5.33 0.49
C GLN A 136 16.85 -4.67 0.17
N VAL A 137 15.85 -4.93 1.03
CA VAL A 137 14.64 -4.13 1.12
C VAL A 137 15.11 -2.73 1.50
N THR A 138 15.12 -1.82 0.52
CA THR A 138 15.60 -0.47 0.77
C THR A 138 14.50 0.29 1.53
N GLU A 139 14.80 0.73 2.74
CA GLU A 139 13.94 1.63 3.52
C GLU A 139 13.80 2.98 2.79
N LEU A 140 12.56 3.44 2.64
CA LEU A 140 12.24 4.72 2.01
C LEU A 140 12.03 5.82 3.06
N SER A 141 12.71 6.95 2.84
CA SER A 141 12.52 8.19 3.59
C SER A 141 11.16 8.84 3.28
N ALA A 142 10.61 9.54 4.28
CA ALA A 142 9.19 9.90 4.45
C ALA A 142 8.53 10.84 3.40
N VAL A 143 9.09 11.03 2.21
CA VAL A 143 8.58 11.98 1.20
C VAL A 143 7.67 11.31 0.15
N GLU A 144 7.59 9.98 0.12
CA GLU A 144 6.92 9.26 -0.98
C GLU A 144 5.50 8.76 -0.65
N ALA A 145 5.00 9.08 0.54
CA ALA A 145 3.59 8.92 0.88
C ALA A 145 2.65 9.85 0.08
N GLU A 146 3.21 10.85 -0.61
CA GLU A 146 2.45 11.77 -1.47
C GLU A 146 2.10 11.19 -2.85
N GLY A 147 2.77 10.11 -3.30
CA GLY A 147 2.35 9.37 -4.51
C GLY A 147 0.98 8.67 -4.37
N LYS A 148 0.56 8.39 -3.12
CA LYS A 148 -0.80 7.91 -2.81
C LYS A 148 -1.83 9.03 -2.68
N HIS A 149 -1.40 10.29 -2.55
CA HIS A 149 -2.29 11.45 -2.40
C HIS A 149 -2.46 12.24 -3.70
N ALA A 150 -1.56 12.09 -4.68
CA ALA A 150 -1.74 12.65 -6.02
C ALA A 150 -2.74 11.84 -6.88
N THR A 151 -2.89 10.53 -6.64
CA THR A 151 -3.83 9.65 -7.37
C THR A 151 -5.15 9.51 -6.61
N GLY A 152 -5.89 10.60 -6.38
CA GLY A 152 -7.23 10.59 -5.77
C GLY A 152 -8.30 9.75 -6.49
N VAL A 153 -7.90 8.81 -7.33
CA VAL A 153 -8.71 7.84 -8.05
C VAL A 153 -8.26 6.44 -7.68
N ALA A 154 -9.18 5.70 -7.09
CA ALA A 154 -9.09 4.25 -7.04
C ALA A 154 -8.98 3.73 -8.48
N LEU A 155 -7.79 3.28 -8.88
CA LEU A 155 -7.63 2.48 -10.08
C LEU A 155 -8.60 1.28 -9.97
N PRO A 156 -9.40 0.99 -11.00
CA PRO A 156 -10.53 0.08 -10.89
C PRO A 156 -10.07 -1.31 -10.43
N ASP A 157 -10.67 -1.79 -9.34
CA ASP A 157 -10.45 -3.12 -8.77
C ASP A 157 -11.09 -4.18 -9.69
N ARG A 158 -10.44 -4.47 -10.82
CA ARG A 158 -10.78 -5.60 -11.69
C ARG A 158 -9.94 -6.81 -11.34
N ARG A 159 -10.24 -7.44 -10.19
CA ARG A 159 -9.90 -8.86 -10.01
C ARG A 159 -10.96 -9.72 -10.68
N PHE A 160 -10.61 -10.22 -11.86
CA PHE A 160 -11.35 -11.21 -12.60
C PHE A 160 -11.58 -12.46 -11.74
N LYS A 161 -12.84 -12.93 -11.70
CA LYS A 161 -13.14 -14.33 -11.41
C LYS A 161 -12.48 -15.17 -12.49
N SER A 162 -11.89 -16.30 -12.13
CA SER A 162 -11.29 -17.26 -13.06
C SER A 162 -12.35 -17.86 -14.01
N SER A 163 -12.71 -17.12 -15.05
CA SER A 163 -13.05 -17.67 -16.36
C SER A 163 -11.76 -17.75 -17.19
N ALA A 164 -11.66 -18.71 -18.11
CA ALA A 164 -10.54 -18.75 -19.06
C ALA A 164 -10.42 -17.38 -19.76
N ARG A 165 -9.25 -16.74 -19.63
CA ARG A 165 -8.93 -15.45 -20.26
C ARG A 165 -9.11 -15.56 -21.77
N ALA A 166 -9.89 -14.66 -22.36
CA ALA A 166 -10.17 -14.67 -23.79
C ALA A 166 -8.88 -14.44 -24.60
N GLU A 167 -8.82 -14.99 -25.81
CA GLU A 167 -7.68 -14.77 -26.70
C GLU A 167 -7.59 -13.28 -27.06
N GLY A 168 -6.43 -12.66 -26.80
CA GLY A 168 -6.19 -11.24 -27.05
C GLY A 168 -6.63 -10.27 -25.94
N GLU A 169 -7.26 -10.74 -24.86
CA GLU A 169 -7.55 -9.91 -23.69
C GLU A 169 -6.24 -9.46 -23.04
N VAL A 170 -6.04 -8.17 -22.77
CA VAL A 170 -4.85 -7.61 -22.08
C VAL A 170 -5.22 -7.23 -20.66
N LEU A 171 -4.39 -7.60 -19.68
CA LEU A 171 -4.63 -7.36 -18.25
C LEU A 171 -3.57 -6.46 -17.63
N VAL A 172 -4.00 -5.74 -16.58
CA VAL A 172 -3.12 -4.97 -15.71
C VAL A 172 -2.97 -5.73 -14.40
N HIS A 173 -1.72 -6.01 -14.02
CA HIS A 173 -1.35 -6.69 -12.79
C HIS A 173 -0.66 -5.71 -11.85
N TYR A 174 -0.92 -5.83 -10.56
CA TYR A 174 -0.31 -4.99 -9.53
C TYR A 174 0.47 -5.88 -8.56
N GLY A 175 1.73 -5.56 -8.32
CA GLY A 175 2.56 -6.35 -7.41
C GLY A 175 4.01 -5.92 -7.38
N THR A 176 4.86 -6.83 -6.95
CA THR A 176 6.29 -6.61 -6.79
C THR A 176 7.04 -6.79 -8.11
N LEU A 177 7.93 -5.87 -8.43
CA LEU A 177 8.89 -5.96 -9.53
C LEU A 177 10.29 -6.21 -8.99
N ALA A 178 11.06 -7.05 -9.67
CA ALA A 178 12.47 -7.29 -9.39
C ALA A 178 13.32 -6.44 -10.35
N SER A 179 14.26 -5.69 -9.79
CA SER A 179 15.15 -4.79 -10.51
C SER A 179 16.60 -5.22 -10.36
N GLY A 180 17.38 -5.20 -11.44
CA GLY A 180 18.80 -5.54 -11.37
C GLY A 180 19.60 -5.06 -12.58
N ASN A 181 20.91 -4.97 -12.45
CA ASN A 181 21.80 -4.47 -13.49
C ASN A 181 22.05 -5.50 -14.61
N GLN A 182 21.59 -6.74 -14.45
CA GLN A 182 21.72 -7.80 -15.46
C GLN A 182 20.37 -8.29 -15.92
N VAL A 183 20.21 -8.46 -17.23
CA VAL A 183 19.01 -9.09 -17.81
C VAL A 183 18.85 -10.50 -17.24
N MET A 184 17.72 -10.79 -16.60
CA MET A 184 17.29 -12.16 -16.27
C MET A 184 16.99 -12.95 -17.55
N ARG A 185 17.70 -14.07 -17.79
CA ARG A 185 17.58 -14.90 -19.01
C ARG A 185 17.45 -16.39 -18.73
N ASN A 186 17.21 -16.76 -17.48
CA ASN A 186 17.14 -18.16 -17.06
C ASN A 186 15.86 -18.38 -16.28
N ALA A 187 14.94 -19.18 -16.85
CA ALA A 187 13.65 -19.44 -16.23
C ALA A 187 13.77 -20.07 -14.82
N ALA A 188 14.72 -20.99 -14.62
CA ALA A 188 14.91 -21.62 -13.32
C ALA A 188 15.44 -20.63 -12.27
N GLU A 189 16.32 -19.72 -12.68
CA GLU A 189 16.83 -18.65 -11.81
C GLU A 189 15.75 -17.60 -11.52
N ARG A 190 15.00 -17.19 -12.56
CA ARG A 190 13.82 -16.32 -12.45
C ARG A 190 12.83 -16.85 -11.42
N ASP A 191 12.42 -18.12 -11.54
CA ASP A 191 11.43 -18.73 -10.65
C ASP A 191 11.94 -18.84 -9.22
N LYS A 192 13.23 -19.18 -9.06
CA LYS A 192 13.89 -19.20 -7.77
C LYS A 192 13.90 -17.82 -7.11
N VAL A 193 14.39 -16.80 -7.82
CA VAL A 193 14.44 -15.42 -7.31
C VAL A 193 13.03 -14.89 -7.04
N SER A 194 12.06 -15.18 -7.91
CA SER A 194 10.67 -14.81 -7.69
C SER A 194 10.13 -15.40 -6.38
N ALA A 195 10.33 -16.70 -6.15
CA ALA A 195 9.91 -17.35 -4.91
C ALA A 195 10.59 -16.78 -3.66
N GLU A 196 11.90 -16.53 -3.72
CA GLU A 196 12.68 -15.96 -2.62
C GLU A 196 12.25 -14.53 -2.26
N LEU A 197 11.74 -13.78 -3.24
CA LEU A 197 11.25 -12.41 -3.08
C LEU A 197 9.73 -12.31 -2.88
N GLY A 198 9.04 -13.43 -2.62
CA GLY A 198 7.61 -13.44 -2.29
C GLY A 198 6.67 -13.37 -3.50
N GLY A 199 7.13 -13.77 -4.68
CA GLY A 199 6.34 -13.85 -5.92
C GLY A 199 6.36 -12.56 -6.73
N VAL A 200 7.53 -12.20 -7.29
CA VAL A 200 7.64 -11.03 -8.19
C VAL A 200 6.96 -11.31 -9.53
N LEU A 201 6.35 -10.28 -10.10
CA LEU A 201 5.55 -10.37 -11.32
C LEU A 201 6.32 -9.98 -12.58
N CYS A 202 7.37 -9.17 -12.43
CA CYS A 202 8.14 -8.66 -13.55
C CYS A 202 9.60 -8.43 -13.16
N PHE A 203 10.52 -8.72 -14.07
CA PHE A 203 11.93 -8.35 -14.01
C PHE A 203 12.22 -7.17 -14.95
N GLU A 204 12.89 -6.15 -14.44
CA GLU A 204 13.34 -4.96 -15.17
C GLU A 204 14.75 -4.55 -14.67
N MET A 205 15.34 -3.49 -15.23
CA MET A 205 16.78 -3.23 -15.04
C MET A 205 17.14 -1.84 -14.52
N GLU A 206 16.18 -0.96 -14.29
CA GLU A 206 16.46 0.46 -14.16
C GLU A 206 15.76 1.11 -12.94
N ALA A 207 14.76 0.47 -12.33
CA ALA A 207 13.94 1.09 -11.29
C ALA A 207 14.50 0.98 -9.86
N ALA A 208 15.42 0.03 -9.59
CA ALA A 208 16.14 -0.06 -8.31
C ALA A 208 16.77 1.31 -7.99
N GLY A 209 16.77 1.75 -6.73
CA GLY A 209 17.42 3.01 -6.34
C GLY A 209 16.77 4.31 -6.82
N LEU A 210 16.12 4.33 -8.00
CA LEU A 210 15.38 5.49 -8.52
C LEU A 210 14.23 5.83 -7.58
N MET A 211 13.43 4.83 -7.24
CA MET A 211 12.26 4.98 -6.38
C MET A 211 12.61 5.33 -4.92
N ASN A 212 13.89 5.52 -4.56
CA ASN A 212 14.28 6.07 -3.25
C ASN A 212 14.41 7.60 -3.24
N THR A 213 14.46 8.20 -4.42
CA THR A 213 14.82 9.62 -4.61
C THR A 213 13.86 10.34 -5.56
N PHE A 214 12.92 9.59 -6.15
CA PHE A 214 12.03 10.05 -7.20
C PHE A 214 10.62 9.48 -6.96
N PRO A 215 9.76 10.22 -6.24
CA PRO A 215 8.40 9.76 -5.91
C PRO A 215 7.62 9.48 -7.19
N GLY A 216 7.18 8.24 -7.41
CA GLY A 216 6.60 7.90 -8.70
C GLY A 216 5.97 6.52 -8.80
N LEU A 217 5.60 6.15 -10.02
CA LEU A 217 5.01 4.86 -10.38
C LEU A 217 5.84 4.18 -11.46
N VAL A 218 6.12 2.89 -11.29
CA VAL A 218 6.83 2.06 -12.27
C VAL A 218 5.83 1.14 -12.99
N ILE A 219 5.84 1.17 -14.31
CA ILE A 219 4.83 0.54 -15.18
C ILE A 219 5.54 -0.22 -16.30
N HIS A 220 5.50 -1.55 -16.33
CA HIS A 220 6.15 -2.33 -17.38
C HIS A 220 5.14 -3.09 -18.24
N GLY A 221 5.23 -2.89 -19.55
CA GLY A 221 4.60 -3.77 -20.51
C GLY A 221 5.42 -5.04 -20.67
N ILE A 222 4.77 -6.19 -20.71
CA ILE A 222 5.46 -7.49 -20.75
C ILE A 222 5.85 -7.83 -22.19
N CYS A 223 7.16 -7.86 -22.46
CA CYS A 223 7.72 -8.12 -23.81
C CYS A 223 8.40 -9.49 -23.97
N ASP A 224 8.77 -10.12 -22.86
CA ASP A 224 9.26 -11.50 -22.80
C ASP A 224 8.92 -12.12 -21.42
N TYR A 225 9.43 -13.30 -21.13
CA TYR A 225 9.18 -14.01 -19.86
C TYR A 225 10.42 -14.11 -18.97
N ALA A 226 11.39 -13.19 -19.11
CA ALA A 226 12.64 -13.22 -18.33
C ALA A 226 13.36 -14.59 -18.39
N ASP A 227 13.30 -15.25 -19.55
CA ASP A 227 13.92 -16.53 -19.84
C ASP A 227 14.91 -16.41 -21.01
N SER A 228 15.38 -17.54 -21.54
CA SER A 228 16.34 -17.54 -22.64
C SER A 228 15.72 -17.08 -23.98
N HIS A 229 14.40 -17.00 -24.08
CA HIS A 229 13.68 -16.67 -25.30
C HIS A 229 13.31 -15.18 -25.33
N LYS A 230 14.23 -14.36 -25.83
CA LYS A 230 13.93 -12.95 -26.08
C LYS A 230 13.04 -12.78 -27.31
N ASN A 231 11.94 -12.06 -27.15
CA ASN A 231 11.06 -11.72 -28.26
C ASN A 231 11.03 -10.21 -28.53
N LYS A 232 11.93 -9.75 -29.41
CA LYS A 232 12.02 -8.32 -29.76
C LYS A 232 10.77 -7.78 -30.47
N ALA A 233 9.97 -8.65 -31.10
CA ALA A 233 8.77 -8.22 -31.82
C ALA A 233 7.67 -7.68 -30.87
N TRP A 234 7.69 -8.08 -29.61
CA TRP A 234 6.73 -7.60 -28.61
C TRP A 234 7.14 -6.28 -27.95
N GLN A 235 8.39 -5.84 -28.06
CA GLN A 235 8.86 -4.62 -27.39
C GLN A 235 8.06 -3.36 -27.80
N PRO A 236 7.75 -3.11 -29.08
CA PRO A 236 6.93 -1.96 -29.46
C PRO A 236 5.51 -2.02 -28.88
N TYR A 237 4.87 -3.18 -28.93
CA TYR A 237 3.52 -3.38 -28.39
C TYR A 237 3.49 -3.20 -26.87
N ALA A 238 4.42 -3.85 -26.16
CA ALA A 238 4.56 -3.74 -24.71
C ALA A 238 4.86 -2.30 -24.28
N ALA A 239 5.76 -1.61 -24.97
CA ALA A 239 6.08 -0.21 -24.71
C ALA A 239 4.85 0.69 -24.88
N ALA A 240 4.06 0.48 -25.93
CA ALA A 240 2.82 1.19 -26.18
C ALA A 240 1.78 0.94 -25.07
N MET A 241 1.61 -0.32 -24.64
CA MET A 241 0.68 -0.65 -23.55
C MET A 241 1.06 0.04 -22.22
N ALA A 242 2.34 0.07 -21.88
CA ALA A 242 2.82 0.78 -20.70
C ALA A 242 2.64 2.30 -20.82
N ALA A 243 2.84 2.88 -22.01
CA ALA A 243 2.63 4.31 -22.25
C ALA A 243 1.15 4.71 -22.20
N VAL A 244 0.26 3.92 -22.79
CA VAL A 244 -1.20 4.11 -22.69
C VAL A 244 -1.66 4.04 -21.23
N TYR A 245 -1.17 3.06 -20.48
CA TYR A 245 -1.51 2.96 -19.06
C TYR A 245 -0.98 4.16 -18.26
N ALA A 246 0.21 4.66 -18.57
CA ALA A 246 0.74 5.87 -17.94
C ALA A 246 -0.10 7.11 -18.24
N LYS A 247 -0.60 7.27 -19.48
CA LYS A 247 -1.56 8.32 -19.85
C LYS A 247 -2.86 8.20 -19.04
N GLU A 248 -3.42 7.00 -18.95
CA GLU A 248 -4.62 6.72 -18.16
C GLU A 248 -4.42 7.10 -16.69
N VAL A 249 -3.26 6.77 -16.10
CA VAL A 249 -2.91 7.17 -14.73
C VAL A 249 -2.90 8.68 -14.55
N LEU A 250 -2.37 9.44 -15.51
CA LEU A 250 -2.35 10.91 -15.42
C LEU A 250 -3.75 11.53 -15.57
N SER A 251 -4.63 10.93 -16.37
CA SER A 251 -6.03 11.39 -16.53
C SER A 251 -6.81 11.40 -15.22
N VAL A 252 -6.38 10.56 -14.26
CA VAL A 252 -7.03 10.39 -12.97
C VAL A 252 -6.30 11.09 -11.82
N ILE A 253 -5.17 11.75 -12.09
CA ILE A 253 -4.41 12.55 -11.12
C ILE A 253 -4.87 14.01 -11.18
N PRO A 254 -5.42 14.60 -10.10
CA PRO A 254 -5.92 15.97 -10.12
C PRO A 254 -4.81 17.03 -10.26
N LEU A 255 -5.00 17.98 -11.18
CA LEU A 255 -4.10 19.12 -11.41
C LEU A 255 -3.93 20.02 -10.17
N ALA A 256 -4.93 20.07 -9.28
CA ALA A 256 -4.94 20.94 -8.09
C ALA A 256 -4.11 20.41 -6.91
N GLY A 257 -3.76 19.12 -6.91
CA GLY A 257 -2.93 18.50 -5.86
C GLY A 257 -1.45 18.88 -5.96
N MET A 258 -1.04 19.43 -7.10
CA MET A 258 0.37 19.68 -7.43
C MET A 258 0.84 21.12 -7.11
N ALA A 259 0.01 21.95 -6.46
CA ALA A 259 0.33 23.36 -6.19
C ALA A 259 0.72 23.66 -4.72
N LYS A 260 0.87 22.66 -3.85
CA LYS A 260 1.00 22.88 -2.38
C LYS A 260 2.22 22.25 -1.70
N SER A 261 3.35 22.16 -2.38
CA SER A 261 4.63 21.79 -1.73
C SER A 261 5.71 22.81 -2.04
N HIS A 262 5.58 24.01 -1.47
CA HIS A 262 6.72 24.88 -1.14
C HIS A 262 6.23 26.02 -0.26
N MET A 263 6.38 25.87 1.07
CA MET A 263 6.74 26.93 2.01
C MET A 263 7.06 26.27 3.36
N VAL A 264 8.25 25.67 3.47
CA VAL A 264 8.92 25.53 4.76
C VAL A 264 10.12 26.45 4.71
N GLU A 265 9.94 27.66 5.22
CA GLU A 265 10.94 28.31 6.06
C GLU A 265 10.27 29.44 6.87
N GLU A 266 10.40 29.28 8.19
CA GLU A 266 10.35 30.28 9.27
C GLU A 266 9.24 31.34 9.25
N THR A 267 8.32 31.27 10.24
CA THR A 267 8.04 32.33 11.24
C THR A 267 6.72 32.06 12.00
N ILE A 268 6.86 31.74 13.29
CA ILE A 268 6.09 32.24 14.46
C ILE A 268 4.54 32.31 14.38
N GLN A 269 3.90 31.43 15.17
CA GLN A 269 2.63 31.59 15.92
C GLN A 269 1.37 32.09 15.19
N GLY A 270 0.39 31.21 15.00
CA GLY A 270 -1.02 31.59 14.75
C GLY A 270 -1.91 30.45 14.20
N PRO A 271 -3.21 30.37 14.55
CA PRO A 271 -3.96 29.12 14.58
C PRO A 271 -4.64 28.79 13.24
N PHE A 272 -4.03 27.93 12.44
CA PHE A 272 -4.74 27.15 11.43
C PHE A 272 -4.75 25.69 11.87
N LYS A 273 -5.93 25.12 12.11
CA LYS A 273 -6.13 23.72 12.49
C LYS A 273 -5.59 22.82 11.38
N HIS A 274 -4.41 22.23 11.59
CA HIS A 274 -3.92 21.12 10.80
C HIS A 274 -4.93 19.97 10.87
N VAL A 275 -5.45 19.52 9.74
CA VAL A 275 -6.13 18.22 9.65
C VAL A 275 -5.00 17.19 9.63
N ALA A 276 -4.82 16.49 10.74
CA ALA A 276 -3.77 15.48 10.87
C ALA A 276 -4.01 14.34 9.87
N THR A 277 -2.97 13.96 9.12
CA THR A 277 -3.00 12.79 8.24
C THR A 277 -3.20 11.53 9.08
N PRO A 278 -4.17 10.65 8.76
CA PRO A 278 -4.47 9.48 9.56
C PRO A 278 -3.34 8.44 9.52
N ILE A 279 -3.05 7.87 10.68
CA ILE A 279 -1.94 6.95 10.93
C ILE A 279 -2.48 5.54 11.10
N TYR A 280 -1.84 4.54 10.49
CA TYR A 280 -2.28 3.14 10.53
C TYR A 280 -1.21 2.20 11.07
N TYR A 281 -1.51 1.46 12.14
CA TYR A 281 -0.78 0.27 12.57
C TYR A 281 -1.76 -0.91 12.66
N ILE A 282 -1.69 -1.81 11.67
CA ILE A 282 -2.51 -3.02 11.57
C ILE A 282 -1.57 -4.19 11.25
N PRO A 283 -1.21 -5.05 12.23
CA PRO A 283 -0.20 -6.09 12.06
C PRO A 283 -0.72 -7.33 11.31
N VAL A 284 -2.02 -7.39 10.98
CA VAL A 284 -2.66 -8.53 10.33
C VAL A 284 -3.25 -8.11 8.97
N PRO A 285 -2.97 -8.82 7.87
CA PRO A 285 -3.51 -8.48 6.55
C PRO A 285 -5.03 -8.72 6.44
N LYS A 286 -5.71 -7.96 5.58
CA LYS A 286 -7.16 -8.09 5.33
C LYS A 286 -7.51 -9.52 4.93
N ASN A 287 -8.51 -10.10 5.61
CA ASN A 287 -9.06 -11.38 5.21
C ASN A 287 -9.98 -11.20 3.98
N ARG A 288 -9.50 -11.59 2.81
CA ARG A 288 -10.26 -11.48 1.54
C ARG A 288 -11.35 -12.54 1.37
N HIS A 289 -11.31 -13.60 2.17
CA HIS A 289 -12.30 -14.69 2.18
C HIS A 289 -13.13 -14.63 3.46
N PHE A 290 -13.44 -13.42 3.94
CA PHE A 290 -14.32 -13.26 5.09
C PHE A 290 -15.77 -13.53 4.67
N VAL A 291 -16.42 -14.48 5.34
CA VAL A 291 -17.78 -14.94 5.02
C VAL A 291 -18.64 -14.89 6.26
N GLY A 292 -19.91 -14.54 6.07
CA GLY A 292 -20.89 -14.40 7.15
C GLY A 292 -20.66 -13.16 8.02
N ARG A 293 -21.33 -13.13 9.18
CA ARG A 293 -21.20 -12.10 10.23
C ARG A 293 -21.53 -10.66 9.80
N ARG A 294 -22.39 -10.51 8.79
CA ARG A 294 -22.79 -9.19 8.27
C ARG A 294 -23.58 -8.40 9.30
N ASP A 295 -24.49 -9.07 10.00
CA ASP A 295 -25.33 -8.45 11.04
C ASP A 295 -24.46 -7.84 12.14
N GLU A 296 -23.44 -8.56 12.62
CA GLU A 296 -22.54 -8.06 13.66
C GLU A 296 -21.66 -6.89 13.15
N LEU A 297 -21.20 -6.93 11.90
CA LEU A 297 -20.47 -5.82 11.27
C LEU A 297 -21.37 -4.58 11.10
N ASP A 298 -22.62 -4.77 10.72
CA ASP A 298 -23.60 -3.69 10.59
C ASP A 298 -23.91 -3.07 11.95
N VAL A 299 -24.05 -3.87 13.01
CA VAL A 299 -24.19 -3.36 14.39
C VAL A 299 -22.98 -2.51 14.79
N LEU A 300 -21.75 -2.97 14.54
CA LEU A 300 -20.53 -2.19 14.81
C LEU A 300 -20.54 -0.86 14.06
N LYS A 301 -20.87 -0.89 12.75
CA LYS A 301 -20.93 0.31 11.91
C LYS A 301 -21.96 1.32 12.41
N GLN A 302 -23.17 0.85 12.72
CA GLN A 302 -24.25 1.73 13.19
C GLN A 302 -23.89 2.37 14.53
N LYS A 303 -23.49 1.56 15.51
CA LYS A 303 -23.19 2.05 16.87
C LYS A 303 -21.95 2.95 16.92
N LEU A 304 -20.85 2.58 16.27
CA LEU A 304 -19.58 3.27 16.43
C LEU A 304 -19.39 4.45 15.47
N ILE A 305 -19.94 4.36 14.25
CA ILE A 305 -19.61 5.31 13.19
C ILE A 305 -20.79 6.19 12.80
N VAL A 306 -21.94 5.59 12.53
CA VAL A 306 -23.12 6.30 12.00
C VAL A 306 -23.84 7.07 13.10
N ASN A 307 -24.29 6.37 14.14
CA ASN A 307 -25.04 6.95 15.25
C ASN A 307 -24.12 7.49 16.35
N ARG A 308 -22.91 6.92 16.47
CA ARG A 308 -21.96 7.17 17.57
C ARG A 308 -22.62 6.99 18.95
N ASP A 309 -23.41 5.92 19.10
CA ASP A 309 -24.10 5.56 20.34
C ASP A 309 -23.10 5.29 21.47
N CYS A 310 -21.90 4.79 21.14
CA CYS A 310 -20.84 4.50 22.09
C CYS A 310 -19.44 4.71 21.48
N GLN A 311 -18.44 4.90 22.35
CA GLN A 311 -17.02 5.00 21.99
C GLN A 311 -16.23 3.74 22.30
N LYS A 312 -16.78 2.82 23.10
CA LYS A 312 -16.15 1.56 23.44
C LYS A 312 -17.17 0.44 23.27
N ILE A 313 -16.81 -0.60 22.54
CA ILE A 313 -17.68 -1.77 22.35
C ILE A 313 -16.86 -3.06 22.40
N SER A 314 -17.43 -4.12 22.94
CA SER A 314 -16.77 -5.42 23.06
C SER A 314 -17.40 -6.47 22.17
N ILE A 315 -16.58 -7.27 21.51
CA ILE A 315 -16.99 -8.52 20.85
C ILE A 315 -16.61 -9.67 21.79
N VAL A 316 -17.62 -10.35 22.34
CA VAL A 316 -17.47 -11.45 23.30
C VAL A 316 -17.88 -12.77 22.62
N GLY A 317 -17.24 -13.88 22.96
CA GLY A 317 -17.65 -15.20 22.46
C GLY A 317 -16.58 -16.26 22.64
N LEU A 318 -16.90 -17.53 22.37
CA LEU A 318 -16.00 -18.66 22.58
C LEU A 318 -14.68 -18.57 21.77
N GLY A 319 -13.67 -19.34 22.16
CA GLY A 319 -12.41 -19.46 21.42
C GLY A 319 -12.66 -19.93 19.98
N GLY A 320 -11.90 -19.43 19.00
CA GLY A 320 -12.01 -19.85 17.60
C GLY A 320 -13.23 -19.32 16.82
N ILE A 321 -14.25 -18.74 17.49
CA ILE A 321 -15.53 -18.35 16.87
C ILE A 321 -15.46 -17.20 15.86
N GLY A 322 -14.29 -16.56 15.72
CA GLY A 322 -14.04 -15.52 14.72
C GLY A 322 -14.08 -14.06 15.21
N LYS A 323 -14.03 -13.80 16.53
CA LYS A 323 -14.02 -12.43 17.08
C LYS A 323 -12.95 -11.51 16.44
N ALA A 324 -11.70 -11.97 16.45
CA ALA A 324 -10.58 -11.24 15.84
C ALA A 324 -10.77 -11.03 14.33
N LYS A 325 -11.41 -12.00 13.64
CA LYS A 325 -11.74 -11.88 12.21
C LYS A 325 -12.79 -10.80 11.95
N ILE A 326 -13.82 -10.67 12.80
CA ILE A 326 -14.82 -9.60 12.71
C ILE A 326 -14.17 -8.24 13.00
N ALA A 327 -13.38 -8.14 14.08
CA ALA A 327 -12.67 -6.90 14.41
C ALA A 327 -11.75 -6.46 13.26
N LEU A 328 -10.99 -7.38 12.68
CA LEU A 328 -10.13 -7.13 11.52
C LEU A 328 -10.94 -6.67 10.30
N GLN A 329 -12.06 -7.33 10.01
CA GLN A 329 -12.90 -6.94 8.89
C GLN A 329 -13.51 -5.55 9.09
N PHE A 330 -13.95 -5.23 10.31
CA PHE A 330 -14.43 -3.90 10.67
C PHE A 330 -13.33 -2.85 10.56
N THR A 331 -12.11 -3.17 11.00
CA THR A 331 -10.94 -2.29 10.87
C THR A 331 -10.68 -1.89 9.42
N TYR A 332 -10.66 -2.85 8.50
CA TYR A 332 -10.47 -2.56 7.07
C TYR A 332 -11.67 -1.84 6.45
N LEU A 333 -12.90 -2.16 6.87
CA LEU A 333 -14.09 -1.40 6.49
C LEU A 333 -13.95 0.08 6.89
N VAL A 334 -13.46 0.33 8.12
CA VAL A 334 -13.27 1.70 8.61
C VAL A 334 -12.20 2.42 7.81
N LYS A 335 -11.05 1.78 7.60
CA LYS A 335 -9.95 2.30 6.79
C LYS A 335 -10.37 2.69 5.38
N GLU A 336 -11.21 1.87 4.75
CA GLU A 336 -11.64 2.05 3.36
C GLU A 336 -12.78 3.06 3.21
N THR A 337 -13.65 3.18 4.22
CA THR A 337 -14.88 3.99 4.13
C THR A 337 -14.74 5.36 4.80
N TRP A 338 -13.92 5.48 5.85
CA TRP A 338 -13.72 6.71 6.60
C TRP A 338 -12.22 7.02 6.70
N PRO A 339 -11.64 7.60 5.65
CA PRO A 339 -10.21 7.85 5.56
C PRO A 339 -9.72 8.94 6.50
N ASP A 340 -10.57 9.52 7.34
CA ASP A 340 -10.23 10.46 8.42
C ASP A 340 -9.91 9.78 9.76
N PHE A 341 -10.03 8.44 9.84
CA PHE A 341 -9.66 7.68 11.04
C PHE A 341 -8.20 7.25 11.00
N SER A 342 -7.46 7.54 12.07
CA SER A 342 -6.27 6.75 12.41
C SER A 342 -6.68 5.40 13.00
N ILE A 343 -5.90 4.34 12.78
CA ILE A 343 -6.24 3.00 13.25
C ILE A 343 -5.02 2.35 13.89
N PHE A 344 -5.20 1.81 15.07
CA PHE A 344 -4.16 1.13 15.83
C PHE A 344 -4.66 -0.22 16.31
N TRP A 345 -3.83 -1.24 16.24
CA TRP A 345 -4.14 -2.58 16.73
C TRP A 345 -3.16 -2.96 17.83
N ALA A 346 -3.67 -3.37 18.99
CA ALA A 346 -2.87 -3.81 20.12
C ALA A 346 -3.30 -5.20 20.58
N HIS A 347 -2.33 -6.09 20.73
CA HIS A 347 -2.56 -7.41 21.31
C HIS A 347 -2.58 -7.31 22.84
N ALA A 348 -3.60 -7.91 23.47
CA ALA A 348 -3.83 -7.88 24.91
C ALA A 348 -3.78 -9.28 25.56
N LEU A 349 -3.10 -10.23 24.90
CA LEU A 349 -2.86 -11.58 25.42
C LEU A 349 -1.99 -11.54 26.69
N SER A 350 -1.03 -10.64 26.74
CA SER A 350 -0.15 -10.37 27.89
C SER A 350 0.30 -8.91 27.93
N MET A 351 0.81 -8.43 29.08
CA MET A 351 1.38 -7.08 29.18
C MET A 351 2.55 -6.89 28.21
N GLU A 352 3.38 -7.92 28.02
CA GLU A 352 4.51 -7.89 27.06
C GLU A 352 4.01 -7.72 25.61
N SER A 353 3.01 -8.49 25.19
CA SER A 353 2.43 -8.36 23.84
C SER A 353 1.80 -6.97 23.60
N PHE A 354 1.25 -6.39 24.67
CA PHE A 354 0.70 -5.05 24.66
C PHE A 354 1.79 -3.98 24.57
N GLU A 355 2.87 -4.12 25.32
CA GLU A 355 4.05 -3.23 25.27
C GLU A 355 4.70 -3.24 23.88
N GLN A 356 4.90 -4.42 23.30
CA GLN A 356 5.39 -4.55 21.92
C GLN A 356 4.47 -3.85 20.93
N SER A 357 3.15 -4.06 21.03
CA SER A 357 2.18 -3.38 20.17
C SER A 357 2.20 -1.87 20.36
N TYR A 358 2.31 -1.38 21.60
CA TYR A 358 2.35 0.05 21.90
C TYR A 358 3.67 0.71 21.48
N ALA A 359 4.78 -0.03 21.47
CA ALA A 359 6.05 0.45 20.92
C ALA A 359 5.96 0.66 19.39
N GLU A 360 5.29 -0.25 18.68
CA GLU A 360 5.00 -0.08 17.25
C GLU A 360 4.05 1.10 16.99
N ILE A 361 2.99 1.24 17.81
CA ILE A 361 2.08 2.40 17.75
C ILE A 361 2.84 3.70 18.02
N ALA A 362 3.72 3.72 19.01
CA ALA A 362 4.54 4.88 19.34
C ALA A 362 5.48 5.25 18.18
N ARG A 363 6.10 4.27 17.51
CA ARG A 363 6.87 4.49 16.28
C ARG A 363 6.01 5.04 15.15
N ALA A 364 4.81 4.51 14.95
CA ALA A 364 3.86 5.02 13.95
C ALA A 364 3.39 6.46 14.24
N LEU A 365 3.28 6.82 15.52
CA LEU A 365 2.94 8.17 15.99
C LEU A 365 4.16 9.13 16.05
N HIS A 366 5.36 8.68 15.64
CA HIS A 366 6.61 9.42 15.76
C HIS A 366 6.91 9.91 17.19
N ILE A 367 6.51 9.12 18.19
CA ILE A 367 6.82 9.39 19.60
C ILE A 367 8.27 8.96 19.86
N PRO A 368 9.15 9.87 20.34
CA PRO A 368 10.53 9.54 20.66
C PRO A 368 10.59 8.38 21.64
N GLN A 369 11.29 7.32 21.27
CA GLN A 369 11.55 6.20 22.17
C GLN A 369 12.68 6.63 23.10
N SER A 370 12.39 6.82 24.39
CA SER A 370 13.41 7.05 25.40
C SER A 370 14.07 5.72 25.79
N GLU A 371 15.36 5.74 26.15
CA GLU A 371 16.03 4.60 26.81
C GLU A 371 15.37 4.24 28.15
N ASP A 372 14.55 5.14 28.71
CA ASP A 372 13.79 5.01 29.96
C ASP A 372 12.51 4.13 29.84
N GLY A 373 12.65 2.89 29.34
CA GLY A 373 11.73 1.76 29.55
C GLY A 373 10.28 1.83 29.01
N ASP A 374 9.65 0.65 28.95
CA ASP A 374 8.33 0.42 28.32
C ASP A 374 7.15 1.17 29.00
N GLU A 375 7.29 1.57 30.27
CA GLU A 375 6.23 2.30 30.98
C GLU A 375 6.07 3.74 30.47
N ASN A 376 7.16 4.39 30.06
CA ASN A 376 7.10 5.76 29.53
C ASN A 376 6.39 5.78 28.16
N THR A 377 6.73 4.84 27.28
CA THR A 377 6.13 4.68 25.96
C THR A 377 4.62 4.53 26.04
N LYS A 378 4.10 3.66 26.94
CA LYS A 378 2.66 3.46 27.12
C LYS A 378 1.92 4.75 27.54
N LYS A 379 2.52 5.54 28.43
CA LYS A 379 1.95 6.81 28.88
C LYS A 379 1.93 7.85 27.76
N LEU A 380 2.99 7.94 26.97
CA LEU A 380 3.07 8.88 25.84
C LEU A 380 2.08 8.54 24.73
N VAL A 381 1.91 7.25 24.38
CA VAL A 381 0.88 6.82 23.43
C VAL A 381 -0.52 7.20 23.93
N ARG A 382 -0.81 6.89 25.21
CA ARG A 382 -2.08 7.29 25.84
C ARG A 382 -2.30 8.80 25.75
N GLN A 383 -1.31 9.59 26.13
CA GLN A 383 -1.40 11.06 26.11
C GLN A 383 -1.61 11.59 24.69
N SER A 384 -0.87 11.07 23.72
CA SER A 384 -0.97 11.44 22.32
C SER A 384 -2.38 11.19 21.78
N LEU A 385 -2.88 9.95 21.89
CA LEU A 385 -4.21 9.57 21.38
C LEU A 385 -5.35 10.23 22.17
N SER A 386 -5.15 10.63 23.42
CA SER A 386 -6.16 11.37 24.19
C SER A 386 -6.23 12.86 23.79
N ALA A 387 -5.24 13.35 23.05
CA ALA A 387 -5.15 14.76 22.69
C ALA A 387 -6.02 15.08 21.46
N ALA A 388 -6.74 16.20 21.52
CA ALA A 388 -7.73 16.58 20.50
C ALA A 388 -7.13 16.77 19.09
N GLN A 389 -5.83 17.04 18.99
CA GLN A 389 -5.13 17.25 17.72
C GLN A 389 -4.96 15.97 16.88
N VAL A 390 -5.10 14.77 17.47
CA VAL A 390 -4.96 13.50 16.75
C VAL A 390 -6.17 13.19 15.85
N GLY A 391 -7.29 13.88 16.08
CA GLY A 391 -8.51 13.65 15.31
C GLY A 391 -9.18 12.32 15.67
N ARG A 392 -9.90 11.73 14.70
CA ARG A 392 -10.64 10.48 14.91
C ARG A 392 -9.69 9.30 14.86
N TRP A 393 -9.86 8.36 15.78
CA TRP A 393 -9.07 7.14 15.77
C TRP A 393 -9.85 5.93 16.26
N LEU A 394 -9.43 4.75 15.79
CA LEU A 394 -9.94 3.44 16.18
C LEU A 394 -8.78 2.62 16.76
N LEU A 395 -8.89 2.25 18.03
CA LEU A 395 -7.96 1.35 18.71
C LEU A 395 -8.62 -0.03 18.87
N ILE A 396 -8.03 -1.05 18.28
CA ILE A 396 -8.42 -2.44 18.49
C ILE A 396 -7.60 -3.00 19.64
N LEU A 397 -8.26 -3.53 20.66
CA LEU A 397 -7.63 -4.28 21.74
C LEU A 397 -8.03 -5.76 21.59
N ASP A 398 -7.15 -6.53 20.97
CA ASP A 398 -7.43 -7.91 20.57
C ASP A 398 -6.98 -8.92 21.62
N SER A 399 -7.83 -9.92 21.87
CA SER A 399 -7.57 -11.06 22.77
C SER A 399 -7.37 -10.66 24.24
N ALA A 400 -8.17 -9.71 24.73
CA ALA A 400 -8.17 -9.26 26.12
C ALA A 400 -8.94 -10.24 27.03
N ASP A 401 -8.40 -11.43 27.23
CA ASP A 401 -9.10 -12.51 27.92
C ASP A 401 -8.89 -12.51 29.45
N GLU A 402 -7.73 -12.03 29.90
CA GLU A 402 -7.26 -12.11 31.28
C GLU A 402 -7.57 -10.84 32.09
N PRO A 403 -8.47 -10.90 33.11
CA PRO A 403 -8.85 -9.74 33.90
C PRO A 403 -7.68 -9.08 34.63
N ASP A 404 -6.75 -9.86 35.18
CA ASP A 404 -5.62 -9.34 35.96
C ASP A 404 -4.64 -8.55 35.09
N ILE A 405 -4.48 -8.94 33.83
CA ILE A 405 -3.64 -8.22 32.85
C ILE A 405 -4.34 -6.92 32.41
N LEU A 406 -5.65 -6.98 32.24
CA LEU A 406 -6.45 -5.86 31.74
C LEU A 406 -6.68 -4.78 32.81
N PHE A 407 -7.10 -5.17 34.00
CA PHE A 407 -7.45 -4.26 35.10
C PHE A 407 -6.31 -4.03 36.09
N GLY A 408 -5.33 -4.94 36.10
CA GLY A 408 -4.21 -4.91 37.03
C GLY A 408 -4.51 -5.69 38.30
N THR A 409 -3.46 -5.88 39.08
CA THR A 409 -3.53 -6.49 40.40
C THR A 409 -3.28 -5.42 41.48
N ARG A 410 -3.15 -5.83 42.74
CA ARG A 410 -2.71 -4.91 43.80
C ARG A 410 -1.31 -4.36 43.56
N ASP A 411 -0.45 -5.15 42.90
CA ASP A 411 0.98 -4.87 42.77
C ASP A 411 1.37 -4.42 41.36
N SER A 412 0.46 -4.52 40.37
CA SER A 412 0.73 -4.19 38.97
C SER A 412 -0.42 -3.42 38.31
N LYS A 413 -0.09 -2.45 37.46
CA LYS A 413 -1.06 -1.68 36.67
C LYS A 413 -1.55 -2.51 35.49
N GLY A 414 -2.86 -2.50 35.24
CA GLY A 414 -3.46 -3.15 34.07
C GLY A 414 -3.42 -2.29 32.80
N ILE A 415 -3.66 -2.94 31.66
CA ILE A 415 -3.76 -2.32 30.33
C ILE A 415 -4.74 -1.13 30.30
N VAL A 416 -5.87 -1.21 31.02
CA VAL A 416 -6.90 -0.15 31.05
C VAL A 416 -6.33 1.21 31.46
N GLN A 417 -5.29 1.24 32.31
CA GLN A 417 -4.66 2.49 32.74
C GLN A 417 -3.88 3.20 31.62
N TYR A 418 -3.59 2.49 30.52
CA TYR A 418 -2.87 2.99 29.35
C TYR A 418 -3.78 3.17 28.13
N LEU A 419 -5.10 2.93 28.27
CA LEU A 419 -6.05 3.21 27.20
C LEU A 419 -6.29 4.72 27.08
N PRO A 420 -6.30 5.27 25.86
CA PRO A 420 -6.60 6.67 25.62
C PRO A 420 -8.08 6.99 25.83
N GLU A 421 -8.34 8.24 26.20
CA GLU A 421 -9.69 8.79 26.37
C GLU A 421 -9.84 10.02 25.48
N SER A 422 -10.71 9.93 24.47
CA SER A 422 -10.97 11.01 23.53
C SER A 422 -12.42 11.00 23.08
N LYS A 423 -13.00 12.18 22.86
CA LYS A 423 -14.36 12.30 22.30
C LYS A 423 -14.47 11.81 20.86
N GLU A 424 -13.35 11.82 20.14
CA GLU A 424 -13.23 11.38 18.74
C GLU A 424 -12.63 9.97 18.61
N GLY A 425 -12.25 9.37 19.74
CA GLY A 425 -11.62 8.05 19.80
C GLY A 425 -12.61 6.91 20.00
N ILE A 426 -12.34 5.79 19.36
CA ILE A 426 -13.15 4.57 19.44
C ILE A 426 -12.26 3.40 19.87
N VAL A 427 -12.71 2.59 20.82
CA VAL A 427 -12.03 1.37 21.26
C VAL A 427 -12.91 0.15 20.97
N LEU A 428 -12.40 -0.79 20.17
CA LEU A 428 -13.03 -2.07 19.91
C LEU A 428 -12.26 -3.19 20.60
N LEU A 429 -12.90 -3.90 21.52
CA LEU A 429 -12.31 -4.99 22.29
C LEU A 429 -12.73 -6.35 21.73
N THR A 430 -11.83 -7.33 21.71
CA THR A 430 -12.22 -8.75 21.58
C THR A 430 -11.84 -9.53 22.84
N THR A 431 -12.74 -10.37 23.33
CA THR A 431 -12.49 -11.19 24.53
C THR A 431 -13.33 -12.47 24.55
N ARG A 432 -12.84 -13.52 25.20
CA ARG A 432 -13.60 -14.75 25.52
C ARG A 432 -14.49 -14.58 26.74
N THR A 433 -14.26 -13.55 27.54
CA THR A 433 -14.87 -13.42 28.86
C THR A 433 -15.92 -12.31 28.86
N LEU A 434 -17.19 -12.67 29.04
CA LEU A 434 -18.28 -11.69 29.10
C LEU A 434 -18.07 -10.65 30.20
N VAL A 435 -17.54 -11.07 31.35
CA VAL A 435 -17.21 -10.17 32.46
C VAL A 435 -16.24 -9.07 32.00
N VAL A 436 -15.18 -9.42 31.28
CA VAL A 436 -14.21 -8.46 30.75
C VAL A 436 -14.88 -7.49 29.76
N GLY A 437 -15.71 -8.02 28.85
CA GLY A 437 -16.42 -7.20 27.87
C GLY A 437 -17.35 -6.18 28.53
N VAL A 438 -18.17 -6.62 29.47
CA VAL A 438 -19.12 -5.74 30.20
C VAL A 438 -18.37 -4.71 31.05
N TRP A 439 -17.26 -5.08 31.70
CA TRP A 439 -16.52 -4.16 32.57
C TRP A 439 -15.94 -2.97 31.82
N LEU A 440 -15.45 -3.17 30.59
CA LEU A 440 -14.78 -2.10 29.82
C LEU A 440 -15.77 -1.27 28.98
N THR A 441 -16.91 -1.85 28.61
CA THR A 441 -17.86 -1.27 27.63
C THR A 441 -19.29 -1.16 28.13
N SER A 442 -19.52 -1.46 29.41
CA SER A 442 -20.84 -1.43 30.04
C SER A 442 -21.85 -2.30 29.29
N SER A 443 -22.90 -1.71 28.72
CA SER A 443 -23.95 -2.39 27.96
C SER A 443 -23.61 -2.60 26.48
N ASP A 444 -22.52 -2.03 25.97
CA ASP A 444 -22.14 -2.11 24.56
C ASP A 444 -21.30 -3.35 24.29
N VAL A 445 -21.99 -4.49 24.27
CA VAL A 445 -21.40 -5.81 24.03
C VAL A 445 -22.13 -6.52 22.89
N ILE A 446 -21.36 -7.04 21.93
CA ILE A 446 -21.80 -7.96 20.89
C ILE A 446 -21.37 -9.36 21.29
N GLU A 447 -22.33 -10.20 21.69
CA GLU A 447 -22.08 -11.59 21.99
C GLU A 447 -22.17 -12.44 20.70
N LEU A 448 -21.02 -12.93 20.23
CA LEU A 448 -20.94 -13.84 19.10
C LEU A 448 -21.40 -15.23 19.51
N ARG A 449 -22.47 -15.67 18.87
CA ARG A 449 -22.96 -17.05 18.94
C ARG A 449 -22.36 -17.91 17.84
N ALA A 450 -22.54 -19.22 17.95
CA ALA A 450 -22.16 -20.16 16.89
C ALA A 450 -22.73 -19.69 15.54
N MET A 451 -21.97 -19.94 14.47
CA MET A 451 -22.38 -19.56 13.13
C MET A 451 -23.64 -20.34 12.76
N SER A 452 -24.63 -19.70 12.14
CA SER A 452 -25.83 -20.43 11.68
C SER A 452 -25.43 -21.47 10.63
N PRO A 453 -26.17 -22.59 10.51
CA PRO A 453 -25.87 -23.62 9.50
C PRO A 453 -25.74 -23.05 8.09
N GLN A 454 -26.56 -22.06 7.74
CA GLN A 454 -26.47 -21.35 6.45
C GLN A 454 -25.14 -20.61 6.25
N ASN A 455 -24.71 -19.83 7.25
CA ASN A 455 -23.44 -19.10 7.18
C ASN A 455 -22.23 -20.04 7.23
N ALA A 456 -22.36 -21.18 7.93
CA ALA A 456 -21.33 -22.20 8.01
C ALA A 456 -21.19 -22.95 6.68
N ALA A 457 -22.31 -23.25 5.99
CA ALA A 457 -22.31 -23.77 4.64
C ALA A 457 -21.62 -22.80 3.66
N ASP A 458 -21.97 -21.51 3.70
CA ASP A 458 -21.31 -20.48 2.87
C ASP A 458 -19.80 -20.40 3.16
N PHE A 459 -19.39 -20.52 4.43
CA PHE A 459 -17.99 -20.53 4.83
C PHE A 459 -17.25 -21.75 4.28
N VAL A 460 -17.84 -22.94 4.37
CA VAL A 460 -17.26 -24.18 3.83
C VAL A 460 -17.16 -24.11 2.31
N GLU A 461 -18.23 -23.68 1.62
CA GLU A 461 -18.24 -23.56 0.15
C GLU A 461 -17.17 -22.58 -0.36
N GLN A 462 -16.95 -21.48 0.36
CA GLN A 462 -15.94 -20.47 -0.01
C GLN A 462 -14.52 -20.83 0.45
N SER A 463 -14.37 -21.74 1.41
CA SER A 463 -13.06 -22.19 1.92
C SER A 463 -12.52 -23.44 1.18
N LEU A 464 -13.34 -24.13 0.38
CA LEU A 464 -12.95 -25.35 -0.33
C LEU A 464 -12.31 -25.07 -1.70
N ILE A 465 -11.16 -25.71 -1.94
CA ILE A 465 -10.42 -25.68 -3.22
C ILE A 465 -11.20 -26.43 -4.33
N ARG A 466 -11.98 -27.46 -3.97
CA ARG A 466 -12.84 -28.22 -4.90
C ARG A 466 -14.30 -28.03 -4.54
N LYS A 467 -14.93 -27.04 -5.17
CA LYS A 467 -16.36 -26.70 -4.99
C LYS A 467 -17.35 -27.81 -5.38
N GLY A 468 -16.88 -28.90 -5.99
CA GLY A 468 -17.73 -30.02 -6.43
C GLY A 468 -17.88 -31.19 -5.46
N LEU A 469 -17.25 -31.14 -4.27
CA LEU A 469 -17.30 -32.25 -3.28
C LEU A 469 -18.58 -32.28 -2.44
N PHE A 470 -19.36 -31.20 -2.42
CA PHE A 470 -20.69 -31.17 -1.81
C PHE A 470 -21.74 -30.93 -2.88
N ARG A 471 -22.19 -32.02 -3.51
CA ARG A 471 -23.48 -32.09 -4.23
C ARG A 471 -24.50 -32.97 -3.50
N ASP A 472 -24.21 -33.29 -2.23
CA ASP A 472 -25.13 -33.96 -1.33
C ASP A 472 -25.40 -33.01 -0.16
N ASP A 473 -26.54 -32.32 -0.23
CA ASP A 473 -26.95 -31.35 0.78
C ASP A 473 -27.02 -32.03 2.16
N THR A 474 -27.39 -33.31 2.21
CA THR A 474 -27.58 -34.09 3.44
C THR A 474 -26.29 -34.22 4.26
N ALA A 475 -25.19 -34.61 3.60
CA ALA A 475 -23.88 -34.76 4.25
C ALA A 475 -23.28 -33.41 4.70
N THR A 476 -23.63 -32.31 4.03
CA THR A 476 -23.23 -30.96 4.43
C THR A 476 -23.94 -30.54 5.71
N TYR A 477 -25.25 -30.81 5.81
CA TYR A 477 -26.03 -30.49 7.00
C TYR A 477 -25.62 -31.36 8.20
N GLU A 478 -25.33 -32.66 8.01
CA GLU A 478 -24.85 -33.53 9.11
C GLU A 478 -23.48 -33.09 9.66
N LEU A 479 -22.55 -32.64 8.80
CA LEU A 479 -21.23 -32.15 9.21
C LEU A 479 -21.27 -30.78 9.91
N LEU A 480 -22.36 -30.01 9.72
CA LEU A 480 -22.56 -28.69 10.32
C LEU A 480 -23.37 -28.76 11.64
N ASP A 481 -23.93 -29.92 11.97
CA ASP A 481 -24.72 -30.16 13.19
C ASP A 481 -23.89 -30.84 14.31
N GLU A 482 -22.69 -31.37 14.00
CA GLU A 482 -21.64 -31.76 14.97
C GLU A 482 -20.79 -30.57 15.44
#